data_AF-A0A1H5SDE3-F1
#
_entry.id   AF-A0A1H5SDE3-F1
#
_cell.length_a   1.000
_cell.length_b   1.000
_cell.length_c   1.000
_cell.angle_alpha   90.00
_cell.angle_beta   90.00
_cell.angle_gamma   90.00
#
_symmetry.space_group_name_H-M   'P 1'
#
loop_
_entity.id
_entity.type
_entity.pdbx_description
1 polymer ?
#
loop_
_entity_poly.entity_id
_entity_poly.type
_entity_poly.pdbx_seq_one_letter_code
_entity_poly.pdbx_strand_id
1 'polypeptide(L)'
;MKLINALQDEHVLIDQVLGSFRTYVGGLIDGTAEPEDGRRFAAFFTEFAGHFHHDREERVFFDALVKDAELPGDRGPVYAVLHEHAEMAGWLGEMVPLLEQGPLSEDDAVRLRGLATRYSHALWRHIDAENSVLYPEGVERLLRSGIRELPDRPMSEAEAAAREDGAALLVRYPPVEDAALTRGDGCFMCRAYGDTCDGLEAEWWTELEWEEFFIR
;
A
#
# COMPACT_ATOMS: atom_id res chain seq x y z
N MET A 1 16.32 5.40 -8.84
CA MET A 1 16.18 4.04 -9.40
C MET A 1 14.85 3.99 -10.13
N LYS A 2 14.78 3.51 -11.38
CA LYS A 2 13.58 3.69 -12.22
C LYS A 2 12.33 3.03 -11.65
N LEU A 3 12.46 1.80 -11.15
CA LEU A 3 11.33 1.08 -10.55
C LEU A 3 10.72 1.86 -9.38
N ILE A 4 11.56 2.38 -8.48
CA ILE A 4 11.09 3.14 -7.30
C ILE A 4 10.36 4.42 -7.71
N ASN A 5 10.86 5.13 -8.72
CA ASN A 5 10.14 6.29 -9.23
C ASN A 5 8.76 5.90 -9.80
N ALA A 6 8.65 4.76 -10.49
CA ALA A 6 7.37 4.28 -11.00
C ALA A 6 6.41 3.90 -9.87
N LEU A 7 6.89 3.21 -8.83
CA LEU A 7 6.07 2.89 -7.65
C LEU A 7 5.57 4.16 -6.94
N GLN A 8 6.41 5.18 -6.81
CA GLN A 8 5.99 6.48 -6.26
C GLN A 8 4.94 7.19 -7.13
N ASP A 9 5.09 7.16 -8.47
CA ASP A 9 4.08 7.71 -9.38
C ASP A 9 2.75 6.95 -9.29
N GLU A 10 2.80 5.64 -9.03
CA GLU A 10 1.62 4.81 -8.83
C GLU A 10 0.94 5.09 -7.49
N HIS A 11 1.71 5.33 -6.42
CA HIS A 11 1.20 5.81 -5.13
C HIS A 11 0.34 7.06 -5.26
N VAL A 12 0.72 8.02 -6.12
CA VAL A 12 -0.10 9.22 -6.37
C VAL A 12 -1.50 8.85 -6.86
N LEU A 13 -1.61 7.87 -7.77
CA LEU A 13 -2.90 7.42 -8.28
C LEU A 13 -3.65 6.58 -7.22
N ILE A 14 -2.97 5.67 -6.54
CA ILE A 14 -3.57 4.81 -5.52
C ILE A 14 -4.17 5.65 -4.38
N ASP A 15 -3.44 6.66 -3.91
CA ASP A 15 -3.88 7.60 -2.87
C ASP A 15 -5.15 8.34 -3.27
N GLN A 16 -5.20 8.88 -4.49
CA GLN A 16 -6.37 9.58 -5.02
C GLN A 16 -7.58 8.64 -5.17
N VAL A 17 -7.39 7.46 -5.75
CA VAL A 17 -8.46 6.48 -5.94
C VAL A 17 -8.97 5.96 -4.60
N LEU A 18 -8.11 5.84 -3.59
CA LEU A 18 -8.51 5.50 -2.22
C LEU A 18 -9.40 6.58 -1.58
N GLY A 19 -9.08 7.86 -1.80
CA GLY A 19 -9.96 8.94 -1.40
C GLY A 19 -11.31 8.89 -2.13
N SER A 20 -11.31 8.63 -3.44
CA SER A 20 -12.54 8.45 -4.22
C SER A 20 -13.36 7.25 -3.74
N PHE A 21 -12.70 6.18 -3.32
CA PHE A 21 -13.32 4.98 -2.78
C PHE A 21 -14.10 5.29 -1.50
N ARG A 22 -13.58 6.16 -0.63
CA ARG A 22 -14.30 6.63 0.57
C ARG A 22 -15.57 7.39 0.21
N THR A 23 -15.49 8.29 -0.77
CA THR A 23 -16.67 9.01 -1.29
C THR A 23 -17.68 8.05 -1.89
N TYR A 24 -17.23 7.08 -2.68
CA TYR A 24 -18.08 6.04 -3.27
C TYR A 24 -18.81 5.21 -2.21
N VAL A 25 -18.10 4.69 -1.20
CA VAL A 25 -18.72 3.88 -0.14
C VAL A 25 -19.78 4.67 0.63
N GLY A 26 -19.52 5.95 0.93
CA GLY A 26 -20.53 6.84 1.49
C GLY A 26 -21.76 6.95 0.60
N GLY A 27 -21.56 7.27 -0.67
CA GLY A 27 -22.64 7.41 -1.64
C GLY A 27 -23.40 6.11 -1.91
N LEU A 28 -22.74 4.96 -1.90
CA LEU A 28 -23.36 3.65 -2.10
C LEU A 28 -24.32 3.33 -0.96
N ILE A 29 -23.91 3.58 0.28
CA ILE A 29 -24.75 3.35 1.46
C ILE A 29 -25.93 4.33 1.50
N ASP A 30 -25.71 5.57 1.06
CA ASP A 30 -26.75 6.61 1.01
C ASP A 30 -27.66 6.47 -0.23
N GLY A 31 -27.39 5.50 -1.13
CA GLY A 31 -28.16 5.25 -2.35
C GLY A 31 -27.97 6.30 -3.45
N THR A 32 -26.84 7.03 -3.44
CA THR A 32 -26.50 8.11 -4.37
C THR A 32 -25.36 7.76 -5.34
N ALA A 33 -24.63 6.66 -5.11
CA ALA A 33 -23.61 6.15 -6.02
C ALA A 33 -24.13 5.01 -6.90
N GLU A 34 -23.51 4.84 -8.06
CA GLU A 34 -23.85 3.76 -8.99
C GLU A 34 -23.23 2.43 -8.51
N PRO A 35 -24.03 1.38 -8.19
CA PRO A 35 -23.49 0.12 -7.66
C PRO A 35 -22.49 -0.58 -8.59
N GLU A 36 -22.62 -0.38 -9.90
CA GLU A 36 -21.70 -0.98 -10.88
C GLU A 36 -20.26 -0.49 -10.75
N ASP A 37 -20.04 0.72 -10.21
CA ASP A 37 -18.69 1.27 -9.99
C ASP A 37 -17.93 0.49 -8.90
N GLY A 38 -18.62 -0.26 -8.03
CA GLY A 38 -17.98 -1.08 -6.99
C GLY A 38 -17.02 -2.13 -7.55
N ARG A 39 -17.38 -2.76 -8.68
CA ARG A 39 -16.50 -3.70 -9.41
C ARG A 39 -15.23 -3.05 -9.92
N ARG A 40 -15.30 -1.77 -10.30
CA ARG A 40 -14.14 -1.03 -10.83
C ARG A 40 -13.16 -0.69 -9.70
N PHE A 41 -13.66 -0.29 -8.53
CA PHE A 41 -12.83 -0.13 -7.34
C PHE A 41 -12.21 -1.46 -6.90
N ALA A 42 -13.00 -2.54 -6.86
CA ALA A 42 -12.51 -3.88 -6.54
C ALA A 42 -11.37 -4.32 -7.47
N ALA A 43 -11.55 -4.14 -8.79
CA ALA A 43 -10.53 -4.45 -9.78
C ALA A 43 -9.28 -3.57 -9.62
N PHE A 44 -9.43 -2.27 -9.36
CA PHE A 44 -8.30 -1.37 -9.15
C PHE A 44 -7.42 -1.81 -7.97
N PHE A 45 -8.02 -2.07 -6.80
CA PHE A 45 -7.23 -2.47 -5.62
C PHE A 45 -6.68 -3.89 -5.71
N THR A 46 -7.38 -4.79 -6.41
CA THR A 46 -6.95 -6.20 -6.54
C THR A 46 -5.87 -6.35 -7.61
N GLU A 47 -6.14 -5.90 -8.83
CA GLU A 47 -5.24 -6.13 -9.97
C GLU A 47 -4.12 -5.09 -10.03
N PHE A 48 -4.44 -3.79 -9.93
CA PHE A 48 -3.43 -2.75 -10.07
C PHE A 48 -2.65 -2.52 -8.77
N ALA A 49 -3.31 -2.26 -7.64
CA ALA A 49 -2.58 -2.06 -6.38
C ALA A 49 -1.96 -3.37 -5.83
N GLY A 50 -2.74 -4.46 -5.82
CA GLY A 50 -2.26 -5.76 -5.33
C GLY A 50 -1.33 -6.49 -6.31
N HIS A 51 -1.89 -7.04 -7.39
CA HIS A 51 -1.15 -7.95 -8.27
C HIS A 51 -0.05 -7.27 -9.11
N PHE A 52 -0.08 -5.94 -9.27
CA PHE A 52 0.92 -5.20 -10.04
C PHE A 52 1.88 -4.36 -9.19
N HIS A 53 1.34 -3.49 -8.33
CA HIS A 53 2.15 -2.58 -7.52
C HIS A 53 2.84 -3.34 -6.37
N HIS A 54 2.07 -3.91 -5.42
CA HIS A 54 2.65 -4.67 -4.30
C HIS A 54 3.48 -5.88 -4.78
N ASP A 55 3.08 -6.59 -5.84
CA ASP A 55 3.87 -7.72 -6.37
C ASP A 55 5.31 -7.31 -6.76
N ARG A 56 5.49 -6.11 -7.34
CA ARG A 56 6.84 -5.62 -7.70
C ARG A 56 7.61 -5.13 -6.48
N GLU A 57 6.93 -4.58 -5.49
CA GLU A 57 7.59 -4.27 -4.22
C GLU A 57 8.10 -5.54 -3.56
N GLU A 58 7.24 -6.53 -3.37
CA GLU A 58 7.58 -7.76 -2.66
C GLU A 58 8.62 -8.60 -3.40
N ARG A 59 8.39 -8.86 -4.70
CA ARG A 59 9.22 -9.80 -5.46
C ARG A 59 10.48 -9.19 -6.03
N VAL A 60 10.58 -7.87 -6.08
CA VAL A 60 11.74 -7.20 -6.67
C VAL A 60 12.44 -6.31 -5.66
N PHE A 61 11.74 -5.32 -5.09
CA PHE A 61 12.40 -4.35 -4.23
C PHE A 61 12.75 -4.95 -2.85
N PHE A 62 11.79 -5.55 -2.15
CA PHE A 62 12.01 -6.16 -0.85
C PHE A 62 12.92 -7.39 -0.95
N ASP A 63 12.75 -8.19 -2.00
CA ASP A 63 13.64 -9.33 -2.27
C ASP A 63 15.10 -8.89 -2.44
N ALA A 64 15.36 -7.80 -3.17
CA ALA A 64 16.70 -7.23 -3.31
C ALA A 64 17.23 -6.65 -2.00
N LEU A 65 16.38 -5.99 -1.20
CA LEU A 65 16.77 -5.47 0.11
C LEU A 65 17.23 -6.59 1.05
N VAL A 66 16.55 -7.74 1.04
CA VAL A 66 16.90 -8.89 1.88
C VAL A 66 18.10 -9.65 1.32
N LYS A 67 18.13 -9.92 0.01
CA LYS A 67 19.16 -10.79 -0.60
C LYS A 67 20.45 -10.07 -0.95
N ASP A 68 20.37 -8.87 -1.51
CA ASP A 68 21.52 -8.13 -2.03
C ASP A 68 22.03 -7.07 -1.04
N ALA A 69 21.17 -6.57 -0.15
CA ALA A 69 21.54 -5.65 0.93
C ALA A 69 21.54 -6.28 2.34
N GLU A 70 21.28 -7.59 2.41
CA GLU A 70 21.37 -8.42 3.61
C GLU A 70 20.51 -7.92 4.79
N LEU A 71 19.44 -7.16 4.52
CA LEU A 71 18.53 -6.70 5.55
C LEU A 71 17.75 -7.87 6.16
N PRO A 72 17.40 -7.81 7.47
CA PRO A 72 16.54 -8.81 8.08
C PRO A 72 15.19 -8.89 7.36
N GLY A 73 14.77 -10.11 7.00
CA GLY A 73 13.47 -10.35 6.36
C GLY A 73 12.35 -10.74 7.34
N ASP A 74 12.69 -10.98 8.61
CA ASP A 74 11.80 -11.48 9.66
C ASP A 74 11.50 -10.45 10.77
N ARG A 75 12.03 -9.24 10.61
CA ARG A 75 11.82 -8.06 11.45
C ARG A 75 12.07 -6.80 10.63
N GLY A 76 11.86 -5.62 11.19
CA GLY A 76 12.17 -4.37 10.52
C GLY A 76 11.09 -3.86 9.58
N PRO A 77 11.36 -2.71 8.94
CA PRO A 77 10.42 -2.10 8.01
C PRO A 77 10.01 -3.03 6.86
N VAL A 78 10.92 -3.87 6.33
CA VAL A 78 10.58 -4.83 5.26
C VAL A 78 9.54 -5.85 5.73
N TYR A 79 9.74 -6.45 6.91
CA TYR A 79 8.78 -7.38 7.50
C TYR A 79 7.43 -6.71 7.81
N ALA A 80 7.47 -5.51 8.38
CA ALA A 80 6.27 -4.76 8.75
C ALA A 80 5.39 -4.44 7.52
N VAL A 81 5.99 -3.95 6.45
CA VAL A 81 5.30 -3.57 5.21
C VAL A 81 4.72 -4.82 4.51
N LEU A 82 5.47 -5.93 4.46
CA LEU A 82 4.95 -7.23 3.99
C LEU A 82 3.75 -7.72 4.80
N HIS A 83 3.78 -7.55 6.13
CA HIS A 83 2.65 -7.92 6.98
C HIS A 83 1.42 -7.05 6.69
N GLU A 84 1.61 -5.74 6.50
CA GLU A 84 0.55 -4.82 6.15
C GLU A 84 -0.08 -5.15 4.79
N HIS A 85 0.72 -5.52 3.77
CA HIS A 85 0.19 -6.02 2.50
C HIS A 85 -0.75 -7.21 2.69
N ALA A 86 -0.32 -8.20 3.49
CA ALA A 86 -1.09 -9.40 3.74
C ALA A 86 -2.41 -9.10 4.49
N GLU A 87 -2.38 -8.21 5.49
CA GLU A 87 -3.59 -7.76 6.21
C GLU A 87 -4.56 -7.03 5.28
N MET A 88 -4.04 -6.07 4.49
CA MET A 88 -4.84 -5.30 3.54
C MET A 88 -5.46 -6.16 2.45
N ALA A 89 -4.72 -7.16 1.94
CA ALA A 89 -5.25 -8.15 1.00
C ALA A 89 -6.39 -8.98 1.62
N GLY A 90 -6.27 -9.34 2.92
CA GLY A 90 -7.35 -10.00 3.66
C GLY A 90 -8.62 -9.17 3.75
N TRP A 91 -8.51 -7.90 4.15
CA TRP A 91 -9.68 -7.00 4.23
C TRP A 91 -10.28 -6.71 2.86
N LEU A 92 -9.45 -6.58 1.83
CA LEU A 92 -9.90 -6.42 0.45
C LEU A 92 -10.71 -7.65 0.00
N GLY A 93 -10.22 -8.86 0.28
CA GLY A 93 -10.95 -10.09 -0.03
C GLY A 93 -12.32 -10.20 0.66
N GLU A 94 -12.46 -9.65 1.87
CA GLU A 94 -13.77 -9.53 2.55
C GLU A 94 -14.67 -8.45 1.94
N MET A 95 -14.07 -7.38 1.42
CA MET A 95 -14.77 -6.19 0.92
C MET A 95 -15.25 -6.36 -0.52
N VAL A 96 -14.50 -7.07 -1.36
CA VAL A 96 -14.84 -7.31 -2.78
C VAL A 96 -16.26 -7.88 -2.93
N PRO A 97 -16.68 -8.96 -2.24
CA PRO A 97 -18.04 -9.45 -2.36
C PRO A 97 -19.10 -8.40 -2.02
N LEU A 98 -18.84 -7.49 -1.08
CA LEU A 98 -19.79 -6.42 -0.72
C LEU A 98 -19.86 -5.34 -1.81
N LEU A 99 -18.76 -5.10 -2.52
CA LEU A 99 -18.69 -4.13 -3.62
C LEU A 99 -19.34 -4.64 -4.91
N GLU A 100 -19.37 -5.96 -5.10
CA GLU A 100 -19.91 -6.59 -6.31
C GLU A 100 -21.36 -7.07 -6.16
N GLN A 101 -21.85 -7.16 -4.93
CA GLN A 101 -23.23 -7.56 -4.65
C GLN A 101 -24.23 -6.45 -5.01
N GLY A 102 -25.48 -6.87 -5.20
CA GLY A 102 -26.62 -5.97 -5.39
C GLY A 102 -26.92 -5.12 -4.15
N PRO A 103 -28.16 -4.65 -3.95
CA PRO A 103 -28.47 -3.74 -2.85
C PRO A 103 -27.99 -4.28 -1.50
N LEU A 104 -27.17 -3.49 -0.80
CA LEU A 104 -26.60 -3.86 0.49
C LEU A 104 -27.72 -3.98 1.54
N SER A 105 -27.64 -5.01 2.38
CA SER A 105 -28.40 -5.02 3.63
C SER A 105 -27.85 -3.95 4.59
N GLU A 106 -28.61 -3.60 5.64
CA GLU A 106 -28.13 -2.65 6.66
C GLU A 106 -26.85 -3.16 7.34
N ASP A 107 -26.78 -4.46 7.64
CA ASP A 107 -25.61 -5.10 8.23
C ASP A 107 -24.39 -5.07 7.29
N ASP A 108 -24.61 -5.34 5.99
CA ASP A 108 -23.55 -5.30 4.98
C ASP A 108 -23.05 -3.86 4.76
N ALA A 109 -23.93 -2.87 4.82
CA ALA A 109 -23.57 -1.45 4.73
C ALA A 109 -22.69 -1.02 5.92
N VAL A 110 -23.02 -1.45 7.14
CA VAL A 110 -22.19 -1.19 8.33
C VAL A 110 -20.83 -1.87 8.19
N ARG A 111 -20.81 -3.14 7.76
CA ARG A 111 -19.57 -3.90 7.56
C ARG A 111 -18.68 -3.26 6.50
N LEU A 112 -19.23 -2.92 5.34
CA LEU A 112 -18.50 -2.27 4.25
C LEU A 112 -17.89 -0.95 4.70
N ARG A 113 -18.66 -0.11 5.42
CA ARG A 113 -18.15 1.15 5.97
C ARG A 113 -16.96 0.94 6.90
N GLY A 114 -17.04 -0.07 7.77
CA GLY A 114 -15.96 -0.44 8.69
C GLY A 114 -14.70 -0.88 7.94
N LEU A 115 -14.84 -1.82 7.00
CA LEU A 115 -13.73 -2.32 6.17
C LEU A 115 -13.09 -1.21 5.35
N ALA A 116 -13.90 -0.38 4.67
CA ALA A 116 -13.39 0.72 3.87
C ALA A 116 -12.63 1.75 4.70
N THR A 117 -13.06 2.01 5.94
CA THR A 117 -12.35 2.94 6.84
C THR A 117 -11.01 2.36 7.26
N ARG A 118 -11.03 1.11 7.74
CA ARG A 118 -9.82 0.41 8.18
C ARG A 118 -8.79 0.28 7.06
N TYR A 119 -9.22 -0.18 5.90
CA TYR A 119 -8.37 -0.35 4.72
C TYR A 119 -7.75 0.99 4.29
N SER A 120 -8.56 2.06 4.20
CA SER A 120 -8.04 3.35 3.74
C SER A 120 -7.07 3.98 4.75
N HIS A 121 -7.36 3.89 6.04
CA HIS A 121 -6.45 4.40 7.07
C HIS A 121 -5.11 3.67 7.08
N ALA A 122 -5.13 2.35 6.87
CA ALA A 122 -3.91 1.56 6.78
C ALA A 122 -3.12 1.94 5.51
N LEU A 123 -3.75 1.89 4.34
CA LEU A 123 -3.08 2.13 3.07
C LEU A 123 -2.52 3.57 2.96
N TRP A 124 -3.20 4.58 3.50
CA TRP A 124 -2.63 5.95 3.53
C TRP A 124 -1.36 6.04 4.37
N ARG A 125 -1.34 5.46 5.57
CA ARG A 125 -0.13 5.45 6.42
C ARG A 125 0.98 4.58 5.85
N HIS A 126 0.59 3.51 5.17
CA HIS A 126 1.49 2.62 4.45
C HIS A 126 2.25 3.37 3.36
N ILE A 127 1.50 4.04 2.46
CA ILE A 127 2.06 4.90 1.41
C ILE A 127 2.97 5.98 1.99
N ASP A 128 2.57 6.62 3.10
CA ASP A 128 3.40 7.63 3.77
C ASP A 128 4.72 7.02 4.28
N ALA A 129 4.67 5.85 4.93
CA ALA A 129 5.84 5.16 5.46
C ALA A 129 6.79 4.70 4.34
N GLU A 130 6.25 4.18 3.25
CA GLU A 130 7.08 3.73 2.13
C GLU A 130 7.75 4.90 1.41
N ASN A 131 6.98 5.94 1.08
CA ASN A 131 7.50 7.10 0.37
C ASN A 131 8.52 7.90 1.18
N SER A 132 8.35 7.97 2.51
CA SER A 132 9.20 8.79 3.37
C SER A 132 10.35 8.03 4.03
N VAL A 133 10.22 6.72 4.22
CA VAL A 133 11.22 5.88 4.92
C VAL A 133 11.72 4.75 4.04
N LEU A 134 10.85 3.81 3.66
CA LEU A 134 11.31 2.55 3.07
C LEU A 134 12.02 2.76 1.72
N TYR A 135 11.43 3.57 0.84
CA TYR A 135 11.98 3.81 -0.48
C TYR A 135 13.29 4.62 -0.43
N PRO A 136 13.38 5.78 0.27
CA PRO A 136 14.63 6.52 0.35
C PRO A 136 15.77 5.69 0.94
N GLU A 137 15.52 5.05 2.09
CA GLU A 137 16.53 4.27 2.81
C GLU A 137 16.91 3.00 2.05
N GLY A 138 15.93 2.35 1.42
CA GLY A 138 16.16 1.15 0.62
C GLY A 138 16.93 1.43 -0.66
N VAL A 139 16.64 2.55 -1.34
CA VAL A 139 17.42 2.99 -2.50
C VAL A 139 18.86 3.29 -2.09
N GLU A 140 19.06 4.03 -1.00
CA GLU A 140 20.41 4.32 -0.52
C GLU A 140 21.18 3.03 -0.18
N ARG A 141 20.53 2.11 0.51
CA ARG A 141 21.08 0.80 0.88
C ARG A 141 21.52 0.00 -0.36
N LEU A 142 20.62 -0.17 -1.33
CA LEU A 142 20.91 -0.91 -2.57
C LEU A 142 22.05 -0.27 -3.37
N LEU A 143 22.11 1.06 -3.42
CA LEU A 143 23.21 1.78 -4.07
C LEU A 143 24.56 1.51 -3.40
N ARG A 144 24.61 1.45 -2.06
CA ARG A 144 25.81 1.08 -1.30
C ARG A 144 26.23 -0.37 -1.56
N SER A 145 25.27 -1.27 -1.78
CA SER A 145 25.50 -2.65 -2.23
C SER A 145 25.84 -2.78 -3.73
N GLY A 146 25.92 -1.67 -4.46
CA GLY A 146 26.28 -1.65 -5.89
C GLY A 146 25.12 -1.92 -6.85
N ILE A 147 23.89 -2.07 -6.35
CA ILE A 147 22.67 -2.22 -7.15
C ILE A 147 22.16 -0.85 -7.56
N ARG A 148 22.19 -0.57 -8.87
CA ARG A 148 21.81 0.75 -9.42
C ARG A 148 20.40 0.78 -10.01
N GLU A 149 19.93 -0.37 -10.49
CA GLU A 149 18.63 -0.53 -11.09
C GLU A 149 18.07 -1.90 -10.73
N LEU A 150 16.74 -1.97 -10.65
CA LEU A 150 15.98 -3.19 -10.43
C LEU A 150 15.17 -3.53 -11.69
N PRO A 151 14.91 -4.82 -11.94
CA PRO A 151 14.06 -5.22 -13.06
C PRO A 151 12.64 -4.67 -12.86
N ASP A 152 11.96 -4.38 -13.97
CA ASP A 152 10.55 -3.98 -13.99
C ASP A 152 9.83 -4.79 -15.05
N ARG A 153 8.51 -4.97 -14.89
CA ARG A 153 7.65 -5.67 -15.83
C ARG A 153 6.53 -4.75 -16.32
N PRO A 154 6.08 -4.89 -17.57
CA PRO A 154 4.88 -4.20 -18.01
C PRO A 154 3.64 -4.74 -17.29
N MET A 155 2.59 -3.91 -17.25
CA MET A 155 1.25 -4.35 -16.90
C MET A 155 0.72 -5.35 -17.93
N SER A 156 -0.04 -6.32 -17.46
CA SER A 156 -0.97 -7.12 -18.25
C SER A 156 -2.18 -6.28 -18.69
N GLU A 157 -2.99 -6.82 -19.60
CA GLU A 157 -4.22 -6.16 -20.06
C GLU A 157 -5.21 -5.90 -18.92
N ALA A 158 -5.33 -6.84 -17.98
CA ALA A 158 -6.23 -6.70 -16.83
C ALA A 158 -5.76 -5.61 -15.85
N GLU A 159 -4.46 -5.59 -15.53
CA GLU A 159 -3.87 -4.57 -14.65
C GLU A 159 -3.98 -3.17 -15.27
N ALA A 160 -3.74 -3.05 -16.58
CA ALA A 160 -3.87 -1.79 -17.31
C ALA A 160 -5.33 -1.30 -17.35
N ALA A 161 -6.28 -2.18 -17.64
CA ALA A 161 -7.71 -1.84 -17.64
C ALA A 161 -8.18 -1.41 -16.25
N ALA A 162 -7.79 -2.14 -15.20
CA ALA A 162 -8.12 -1.80 -13.82
C ALA A 162 -7.59 -0.41 -13.43
N ARG A 163 -6.36 -0.08 -13.81
CA ARG A 163 -5.75 1.24 -13.60
C ARG A 163 -6.54 2.36 -14.30
N GLU A 164 -6.86 2.17 -15.58
CA GLU A 164 -7.60 3.15 -16.37
C GLU A 164 -9.02 3.37 -15.82
N ASP A 165 -9.71 2.28 -15.50
CA ASP A 165 -11.04 2.32 -14.92
C ASP A 165 -11.04 3.02 -13.55
N GLY A 166 -10.06 2.73 -12.69
CA GLY A 166 -9.89 3.40 -11.41
C GLY A 166 -9.64 4.90 -11.56
N ALA A 167 -8.75 5.30 -12.47
CA ALA A 167 -8.48 6.71 -12.74
C ALA A 167 -9.74 7.47 -13.25
N ALA A 168 -10.58 6.82 -14.05
CA ALA A 168 -11.81 7.42 -14.53
C ALA A 168 -12.87 7.62 -13.42
N LEU A 169 -12.76 6.93 -12.27
CA LEU A 169 -13.65 7.13 -11.11
C LEU A 169 -13.39 8.45 -10.38
N LEU A 170 -12.18 9.01 -10.48
CA LEU A 170 -11.80 10.27 -9.82
C LEU A 170 -12.72 11.44 -10.23
N VAL A 171 -13.22 11.41 -11.46
CA VAL A 171 -14.15 12.43 -11.98
C VAL A 171 -15.55 12.30 -11.37
N ARG A 172 -15.96 11.07 -11.03
CA ARG A 172 -17.30 10.76 -10.50
C ARG A 172 -17.37 10.91 -8.99
N TYR A 173 -16.29 10.53 -8.31
CA TYR A 173 -16.19 10.53 -6.85
C TYR A 173 -14.99 11.39 -6.45
N PRO A 174 -15.19 12.67 -6.08
CA PRO A 174 -14.09 13.51 -5.64
C PRO A 174 -13.30 12.85 -4.50
N PRO A 175 -11.95 12.79 -4.58
CA PRO A 175 -11.13 12.24 -3.52
C PRO A 175 -11.31 13.00 -2.21
N VAL A 176 -11.40 12.27 -1.10
CA VAL A 176 -11.40 12.82 0.25
C VAL A 176 -10.33 12.15 1.09
N GLU A 177 -9.75 12.91 2.01
CA GLU A 177 -9.02 12.35 3.14
C GLU A 177 -9.91 12.30 4.38
N ASP A 178 -9.60 11.40 5.31
CA ASP A 178 -10.28 11.35 6.58
C ASP A 178 -9.66 12.34 7.56
N ALA A 179 -10.41 13.38 7.94
CA ALA A 179 -9.93 14.40 8.87
C ALA A 179 -9.58 13.86 10.27
N ALA A 180 -10.04 12.66 10.63
CA ALA A 180 -9.67 12.00 11.88
C ALA A 180 -8.31 11.27 11.79
N LEU A 181 -7.76 11.08 10.59
CA LEU A 181 -6.50 10.39 10.38
C LEU A 181 -5.34 11.37 10.34
N THR A 182 -4.43 11.25 11.31
CA THR A 182 -3.11 11.90 11.19
C THR A 182 -2.23 11.09 10.24
N ARG A 183 -1.77 11.77 9.19
CA ARG A 183 -0.83 11.32 8.15
C ARG A 183 0.48 12.08 8.25
N GLY A 184 1.57 11.51 7.72
CA GLY A 184 2.85 12.19 7.67
C GLY A 184 4.06 11.27 7.56
N ASP A 185 5.22 11.91 7.44
CA ASP A 185 6.48 11.24 7.14
C ASP A 185 7.14 10.63 8.38
N GLY A 186 7.92 9.57 8.17
CA GLY A 186 8.78 8.97 9.17
C GLY A 186 8.16 7.82 9.96
N CYS A 187 9.01 7.05 10.65
CA CYS A 187 8.58 5.85 11.39
C CYS A 187 7.52 6.14 12.44
N PHE A 188 7.57 7.29 13.12
CA PHE A 188 6.60 7.62 14.18
C PHE A 188 5.15 7.76 13.69
N MET A 189 4.95 7.95 12.37
CA MET A 189 3.64 8.01 11.73
C MET A 189 3.19 6.66 11.17
N CYS A 190 4.13 5.74 10.99
CA CYS A 190 3.86 4.38 10.53
C CYS A 190 3.05 3.61 11.57
N ARG A 191 2.10 2.79 11.10
CA ARG A 191 1.24 1.97 11.96
C ARG A 191 2.03 0.90 12.72
N ALA A 192 3.06 0.32 12.11
CA ALA A 192 3.84 -0.76 12.70
C ALA A 192 4.79 -0.30 13.83
N TYR A 193 5.09 1.01 13.91
CA TYR A 193 6.08 1.53 14.83
C TYR A 193 5.68 1.35 16.30
N GLY A 194 6.54 0.65 17.06
CA GLY A 194 6.34 0.33 18.47
C GLY A 194 5.35 -0.81 18.74
N ASP A 195 4.86 -1.49 17.70
CA ASP A 195 4.01 -2.70 17.82
C ASP A 195 4.71 -3.92 17.22
N THR A 196 4.97 -3.89 15.91
CA THR A 196 5.61 -4.98 15.16
C THR A 196 6.96 -4.61 14.57
N CYS A 197 7.38 -3.34 14.71
CA CYS A 197 8.65 -2.81 14.26
C CYS A 197 9.15 -1.73 15.22
N ASP A 198 10.37 -1.85 15.73
CA ASP A 198 11.00 -0.85 16.62
C ASP A 198 11.55 0.38 15.87
N GLY A 199 11.32 0.45 14.56
CA GLY A 199 11.70 1.56 13.69
C GLY A 199 12.97 1.33 12.89
N LEU A 200 13.18 2.20 11.91
CA LEU A 200 14.32 2.15 11.00
C LEU A 200 15.64 2.14 11.77
N GLU A 201 15.80 3.04 12.74
CA GLU A 201 17.05 3.21 13.48
C GLU A 201 17.43 1.99 14.31
N ALA A 202 16.46 1.15 14.68
CA ALA A 202 16.69 -0.07 15.45
C ALA A 202 16.82 -1.33 14.57
N GLU A 203 16.04 -1.41 13.49
CA GLU A 203 15.84 -2.68 12.77
C GLU A 203 16.39 -2.69 11.34
N TRP A 204 16.93 -1.57 10.85
CA TRP A 204 17.47 -1.44 9.48
C TRP A 204 18.92 -1.91 9.28
N TRP A 205 19.50 -2.55 10.29
CA TRP A 205 20.91 -2.96 10.30
C TRP A 205 21.06 -4.47 10.30
N THR A 206 22.11 -4.97 9.64
CA THR A 206 22.49 -6.38 9.74
C THR A 206 23.05 -6.71 11.12
N GLU A 207 23.08 -7.99 11.49
CA GLU A 207 23.76 -8.44 12.73
C GLU A 207 25.23 -8.00 12.76
N LEU A 208 25.92 -8.10 11.62
CA LEU A 208 27.32 -7.71 11.51
C LEU A 208 27.51 -6.19 11.74
N GLU A 209 26.64 -5.36 11.16
CA GLU A 209 26.70 -3.91 11.36
C GLU A 209 26.46 -3.56 12.84
N TRP A 210 25.50 -4.23 13.48
CA TRP A 210 25.27 -4.07 14.91
C TRP A 210 26.49 -4.48 15.75
N GLU A 211 27.11 -5.62 15.46
CA GLU A 211 28.34 -6.06 16.11
C GLU A 211 29.46 -5.01 15.96
N GLU A 212 29.64 -4.43 14.77
CA GLU A 212 30.62 -3.38 14.53
C GLU A 212 30.36 -2.10 15.33
N PHE A 213 29.09 -1.74 15.57
CA PHE A 213 28.74 -0.60 16.41
C PHE A 213 29.09 -0.80 17.88
N PHE A 214 28.94 -2.00 18.42
CA PHE A 214 29.22 -2.30 19.84
C PHE A 214 30.68 -2.66 20.14
N ILE A 215 31.49 -2.93 19.12
CA ILE A 215 32.92 -3.25 19.27
C ILE A 215 33.81 -1.98 19.25
N ARG A 216 33.25 -0.80 18.92
CA ARG A 216 33.95 0.50 18.95
C ARG A 216 33.76 1.25 20.26
#